data_AF-A0A2W7R2Y0-F1
#
_entry.id   AF-A0A2W7R2Y0-F1
#
_cell.length_a   1.000
_cell.length_b   1.000
_cell.length_c   1.000
_cell.angle_alpha   90.00
_cell.angle_beta   90.00
_cell.angle_gamma   90.00
#
_symmetry.space_group_name_H-M   'P 1'
#
loop_
_entity.id
_entity.type
_entity.pdbx_description
1 polymer ?
#
loop_
_entity_poly.entity_id
_entity_poly.type
_entity_poly.pdbx_seq_one_letter_code
_entity_poly.pdbx_strand_id
1 'polypeptide(L)'
;MKGRFSKEQIFSFSGIRGIFRLPILPMELELSTPALLFSAITLLMLAFTNRFLAIASLIRGLHKSYLEAKDKDSIVKQIHNLRLRLRLIKNMQLFGVASFLLCVICMYLVFRGYTEAANWVFVGSMGSLLIALAISMFEIQISTKALTLELGDMEQIYKKGSSSLDFIFKKDSKKDEE
;
A
#
# COMPACT_ATOMS: atom_id res chain seq x y z
N MET A 1 -49.37 22.00 16.65
CA MET A 1 -48.77 22.98 17.59
C MET A 1 -47.28 22.67 17.69
N LYS A 2 -46.47 23.19 16.78
CA LYS A 2 -45.66 24.43 16.90
C LYS A 2 -44.47 24.27 17.87
N GLY A 3 -43.40 23.64 17.37
CA GLY A 3 -42.08 23.63 17.98
C GLY A 3 -41.10 24.37 17.08
N ARG A 4 -40.70 25.57 17.51
CA ARG A 4 -39.67 26.48 16.95
C ARG A 4 -38.46 25.74 16.35
N PHE A 5 -38.18 25.96 15.07
CA PHE A 5 -36.80 26.10 14.59
C PHE A 5 -36.69 27.37 13.76
N SER A 6 -35.82 28.24 14.24
CA SER A 6 -35.73 29.65 13.94
C SER A 6 -34.94 29.88 12.66
N LYS A 7 -35.62 30.47 11.69
CA LYS A 7 -35.13 31.51 10.77
C LYS A 7 -33.70 31.34 10.23
N GLU A 8 -33.68 30.95 8.96
CA GLU A 8 -32.86 31.54 7.90
C GLU A 8 -32.18 32.86 8.31
N GLN A 9 -30.86 32.81 8.51
CA GLN A 9 -30.00 33.98 8.41
C GLN A 9 -29.41 33.98 7.00
N ILE A 10 -30.20 34.56 6.11
CA ILE A 10 -29.76 35.12 4.84
C ILE A 10 -28.74 36.21 5.16
N PHE A 11 -27.48 36.02 4.75
CA PHE A 11 -26.54 37.12 4.61
C PHE A 11 -26.02 37.12 3.18
N SER A 12 -26.73 37.89 2.34
CA SER A 12 -26.24 38.33 1.04
C SER A 12 -25.13 39.34 1.28
N PHE A 13 -23.91 39.03 0.82
CA PHE A 13 -22.89 40.05 0.59
C PHE A 13 -22.24 39.80 -0.78
N SER A 14 -22.67 40.63 -1.72
CA SER A 14 -22.02 40.87 -3.01
C SER A 14 -20.61 41.41 -2.79
N GLY A 15 -19.60 40.89 -3.52
CA GLY A 15 -18.27 41.50 -3.59
C GLY A 15 -17.10 40.52 -3.58
N ILE A 16 -16.76 40.01 -4.76
CA ILE A 16 -15.40 39.68 -5.27
C ILE A 16 -14.32 39.50 -4.18
N ARG A 17 -14.20 38.27 -3.65
CA ARG A 17 -12.97 37.66 -3.11
C ARG A 17 -13.00 36.14 -3.34
N GLY A 18 -13.08 35.77 -4.62
CA GLY A 18 -12.97 34.38 -5.05
C GLY A 18 -11.50 33.96 -5.14
N ILE A 19 -11.19 32.80 -4.55
CA ILE A 19 -10.17 31.79 -4.94
C ILE A 19 -9.55 31.06 -3.73
N PHE A 20 -9.65 31.57 -2.48
CA PHE A 20 -9.07 30.87 -1.30
C PHE A 20 -9.92 30.87 -0.02
N ARG A 21 -11.25 30.72 -0.13
CA ARG A 21 -12.07 30.23 0.99
C ARG A 21 -12.48 28.81 0.67
N LEU A 22 -11.70 27.83 1.14
CA LEU A 22 -12.21 26.48 1.27
C LEU A 22 -13.36 26.55 2.29
N PRO A 23 -14.61 26.21 1.93
CA PRO A 23 -15.67 26.12 2.92
C PRO A 23 -15.27 24.98 3.86
N ILE A 24 -14.95 25.33 5.11
CA ILE A 24 -14.84 24.36 6.19
C ILE A 24 -16.26 23.80 6.31
N LEU A 25 -16.50 22.62 5.74
CA LEU A 25 -17.79 21.96 5.79
C LEU A 25 -18.21 21.84 7.26
N PRO A 26 -19.48 22.11 7.62
CA PRO A 26 -19.98 21.78 8.95
C PRO A 26 -19.87 20.26 9.10
N MET A 27 -18.84 19.80 9.80
CA MET A 27 -18.66 18.39 10.10
C MET A 27 -19.64 18.04 11.21
N GLU A 28 -20.90 17.82 10.85
CA GLU A 28 -21.84 17.08 11.70
C GLU A 28 -21.29 15.65 11.82
N LEU A 29 -20.41 15.48 12.80
CA LEU A 29 -19.87 14.18 13.19
C LEU A 29 -21.00 13.39 13.85
N GLU A 30 -21.80 12.70 13.05
CA GLU A 30 -22.66 11.64 13.57
C GLU A 30 -21.81 10.63 14.34
N LEU A 31 -22.35 10.12 15.45
CA LEU A 31 -21.77 9.07 16.28
C LEU A 31 -21.41 7.77 15.52
N SER A 32 -21.79 7.65 14.25
CA SER A 32 -21.47 6.58 13.31
C SER A 32 -20.02 6.64 12.77
N THR A 33 -19.41 7.82 12.75
CA THR A 33 -18.07 8.06 12.17
C THR A 33 -16.94 7.24 12.85
N PRO A 34 -16.86 7.13 14.19
CA PRO A 34 -15.84 6.33 14.87
C PRO A 34 -15.93 4.83 14.56
N ALA A 35 -17.15 4.29 14.42
CA ALA A 35 -17.38 2.88 14.11
C ALA A 35 -16.91 2.54 12.69
N LEU A 36 -17.20 3.42 11.72
CA LEU A 36 -16.74 3.28 10.35
C LEU A 36 -15.22 3.39 10.23
N LEU A 37 -14.61 4.34 10.95
CA LEU A 37 -13.15 4.49 10.97
C LEU A 37 -12.49 3.24 11.53
N PHE A 38 -12.93 2.75 12.69
CA PHE A 38 -12.38 1.54 13.29
C PHE A 38 -12.48 0.32 12.35
N SER A 39 -13.63 0.15 11.69
CA SER A 39 -13.82 -0.91 10.68
C SER A 39 -12.87 -0.75 9.48
N ALA A 40 -12.71 0.45 8.95
CA ALA A 40 -11.82 0.70 7.81
C ALA A 40 -10.35 0.42 8.16
N ILE A 41 -9.91 0.80 9.36
CA ILE A 41 -8.50 0.64 9.78
C ILE A 41 -8.19 -0.80 10.10
N THR A 42 -9.10 -1.52 10.74
CA THR A 42 -8.91 -2.95 11.00
C THR A 42 -8.78 -3.72 9.68
N LEU A 43 -9.60 -3.39 8.68
CA LEU A 43 -9.47 -3.96 7.33
C LEU A 43 -8.13 -3.59 6.66
N LEU A 44 -7.74 -2.32 6.75
CA LEU A 44 -6.47 -1.82 6.19
C LEU A 44 -5.26 -2.52 6.83
N MET A 45 -5.26 -2.63 8.16
CA MET A 45 -4.21 -3.32 8.93
C MET A 45 -4.17 -4.80 8.62
N LEU A 46 -5.31 -5.46 8.46
CA LEU A 46 -5.38 -6.87 8.09
C LEU A 46 -4.77 -7.10 6.70
N ALA A 47 -5.11 -6.26 5.71
CA ALA A 47 -4.53 -6.34 4.37
C ALA A 47 -3.00 -6.19 4.39
N PHE A 48 -2.49 -5.23 5.16
CA PHE A 48 -1.04 -4.98 5.27
C PHE A 48 -0.32 -6.10 6.02
N THR A 49 -0.94 -6.63 7.07
CA THR A 49 -0.43 -7.77 7.85
C THR A 49 -0.36 -9.03 6.98
N ASN A 50 -1.38 -9.30 6.17
CA ASN A 50 -1.39 -10.42 5.25
C ASN A 50 -0.24 -10.33 4.23
N ARG A 51 0.01 -9.15 3.68
CA ARG A 51 1.14 -8.92 2.75
C ARG A 51 2.49 -9.08 3.43
N PHE A 52 2.63 -8.57 4.65
CA PHE A 52 3.83 -8.73 5.46
C PHE A 52 4.14 -10.21 5.76
N LEU A 53 3.13 -10.97 6.19
CA LEU A 53 3.25 -12.39 6.51
C LEU A 53 3.62 -13.23 5.28
N ALA A 54 3.01 -12.94 4.13
CA ALA A 54 3.33 -13.63 2.87
C ALA A 54 4.82 -13.46 2.50
N ILE A 55 5.34 -12.23 2.54
CA ILE A 55 6.76 -11.95 2.23
C ILE A 55 7.69 -12.56 3.28
N ALA A 56 7.33 -12.48 4.57
CA ALA A 56 8.13 -13.07 5.64
C ALA A 56 8.21 -14.61 5.51
N SER A 57 7.10 -15.25 5.12
CA SER A 57 7.06 -16.69 4.82
C SER A 57 7.97 -17.04 3.65
N LEU A 58 7.90 -16.26 2.56
CA LEU A 58 8.73 -16.48 1.37
C LEU A 58 10.23 -16.33 1.67
N ILE A 59 10.62 -15.30 2.45
CA ILE A 59 12.01 -15.13 2.91
C ILE A 59 12.49 -16.34 3.71
N ARG A 60 11.67 -16.88 4.63
CA ARG A 60 12.03 -18.06 5.42
C ARG A 60 12.18 -19.31 4.54
N GLY A 61 11.29 -19.48 3.57
CA GLY A 61 11.37 -20.56 2.57
C GLY A 61 12.65 -20.50 1.76
N LEU A 62 12.95 -19.34 1.15
CA LEU A 62 14.18 -19.12 0.39
C LEU A 62 15.43 -19.32 1.23
N HIS A 63 15.42 -18.87 2.49
CA HIS A 63 16.54 -19.08 3.40
C HIS A 63 16.80 -20.57 3.66
N LYS A 64 15.76 -21.40 3.75
CA LYS A 64 15.92 -22.85 3.84
C LYS A 64 16.55 -23.42 2.56
N SER A 65 16.05 -23.01 1.38
CA SER A 65 16.62 -23.43 0.09
C SER A 65 18.07 -22.97 -0.09
N TYR A 66 18.47 -21.83 0.46
CA TYR A 66 19.85 -21.33 0.44
C TYR A 66 20.84 -22.28 1.15
N LEU A 67 20.40 -22.93 2.23
CA LEU A 67 21.24 -23.90 2.97
C LEU A 67 21.52 -25.17 2.16
N GLU A 68 20.61 -25.54 1.26
CA GLU A 68 20.63 -26.79 0.49
C GLU A 68 21.13 -26.61 -0.96
N ALA A 69 21.11 -25.39 -1.50
CA ALA A 69 21.42 -25.12 -2.91
C ALA A 69 22.92 -24.94 -3.21
N LYS A 70 23.33 -25.42 -4.40
CA LYS A 70 24.66 -25.15 -4.99
C LYS A 70 24.79 -23.72 -5.51
N ASP A 71 23.71 -23.14 -6.04
CA ASP A 71 23.71 -21.80 -6.62
C ASP A 71 23.12 -20.76 -5.66
N LYS A 72 24.01 -20.22 -4.82
CA LYS A 72 23.67 -19.37 -3.68
C LYS A 72 23.42 -17.90 -4.06
N ASP A 73 23.97 -17.45 -5.18
CA ASP A 73 23.97 -16.03 -5.55
C ASP A 73 22.58 -15.53 -5.96
N SER A 74 21.84 -16.34 -6.73
CA SER A 74 20.47 -16.01 -7.14
C SER A 74 19.52 -15.89 -5.93
N ILE A 75 19.58 -16.85 -5.00
CA ILE A 75 18.72 -16.87 -3.80
C ILE A 75 18.99 -15.64 -2.90
N VAL A 76 20.25 -15.24 -2.74
CA VAL A 76 20.60 -14.06 -1.92
C VAL A 76 20.01 -12.78 -2.53
N LYS A 77 20.06 -12.63 -3.87
CA LYS A 77 19.46 -11.48 -4.57
C LYS A 77 17.94 -11.41 -4.36
N GLN A 78 17.24 -12.54 -4.42
CA GLN A 78 15.80 -12.62 -4.17
C GLN A 78 15.44 -12.24 -2.73
N ILE A 79 16.17 -12.79 -1.73
CA ILE A 79 16.00 -12.43 -0.31
C ILE A 79 16.21 -10.93 -0.09
N HIS A 80 17.23 -10.34 -0.74
CA HIS A 80 17.50 -8.91 -0.63
C HIS A 80 16.33 -8.07 -1.16
N ASN A 81 15.76 -8.46 -2.31
CA ASN A 81 14.61 -7.78 -2.92
C ASN A 81 13.36 -7.89 -2.02
N LEU A 82 13.10 -9.06 -1.45
CA LEU A 82 12.00 -9.29 -0.51
C LEU A 82 12.16 -8.48 0.79
N ARG A 83 13.39 -8.33 1.31
CA ARG A 83 13.66 -7.47 2.48
C ARG A 83 13.37 -5.99 2.21
N LEU A 84 13.69 -5.50 1.00
CA LEU A 84 13.35 -4.13 0.61
C LEU A 84 11.84 -3.94 0.62
N ARG A 85 11.08 -4.84 -0.04
CA ARG A 85 9.61 -4.82 -0.05
C ARG A 85 9.01 -4.84 1.35
N LEU A 86 9.53 -5.70 2.23
CA LEU A 86 9.10 -5.78 3.63
C LEU A 86 9.30 -4.46 4.38
N ARG A 87 10.40 -3.74 4.12
CA ARG A 87 10.63 -2.40 4.69
C ARG A 87 9.62 -1.37 4.18
N LEU A 88 9.28 -1.40 2.88
CA LEU A 88 8.27 -0.50 2.31
C LEU A 88 6.88 -0.73 2.93
N ILE A 89 6.46 -1.99 3.10
CA ILE A 89 5.19 -2.34 3.74
C ILE A 89 5.14 -1.83 5.18
N LYS A 90 6.22 -2.02 5.94
CA LYS A 90 6.33 -1.51 7.32
C LYS A 90 6.15 0.01 7.37
N ASN A 91 6.79 0.73 6.45
CA ASN A 91 6.70 2.19 6.40
C ASN A 91 5.29 2.65 6.01
N MET A 92 4.65 2.01 5.01
CA MET A 92 3.25 2.27 4.65
C MET A 92 2.33 2.10 5.86
N GLN A 93 2.50 1.02 6.64
CA GLN A 93 1.69 0.76 7.82
C GLN A 93 1.92 1.83 8.91
N LEU A 94 3.16 2.27 9.11
CA LEU A 94 3.48 3.34 10.06
C LEU A 94 2.79 4.67 9.70
N PHE A 95 2.85 5.09 8.43
CA PHE A 95 2.18 6.32 7.97
C PHE A 95 0.65 6.19 8.00
N GLY A 96 0.11 5.00 7.74
CA GLY A 96 -1.32 4.72 7.85
C GLY A 96 -1.83 4.80 9.31
N VAL A 97 -1.11 4.17 10.24
CA VAL A 97 -1.41 4.25 11.68
C VAL A 97 -1.24 5.68 12.19
N ALA A 98 -0.16 6.38 11.79
CA ALA A 98 0.06 7.76 12.17
C ALA A 98 -1.09 8.66 11.69
N SER A 99 -1.50 8.55 10.42
CA SER A 99 -2.67 9.25 9.89
C SER A 99 -3.91 9.04 10.76
N PHE A 100 -4.17 7.79 11.14
CA PHE A 100 -5.34 7.52 11.99
C PHE A 100 -5.22 8.15 13.38
N LEU A 101 -4.06 8.07 14.02
CA LEU A 101 -3.84 8.71 15.32
C LEU A 101 -4.03 10.23 15.23
N LEU A 102 -3.49 10.89 14.19
CA LEU A 102 -3.73 12.31 13.95
C LEU A 102 -5.22 12.60 13.72
N CYS A 103 -5.96 11.71 13.05
CA CYS A 103 -7.41 11.85 12.87
C CYS A 103 -8.18 11.78 14.19
N VAL A 104 -7.82 10.86 15.10
CA VAL A 104 -8.40 10.78 16.45
C VAL A 104 -8.10 12.05 17.26
N ILE A 105 -6.86 12.55 17.19
CA ILE A 105 -6.45 13.80 17.85
C ILE A 105 -7.23 14.99 17.27
N CYS A 106 -7.41 15.05 15.95
CA CYS A 106 -8.23 16.07 15.29
C CYS A 106 -9.67 16.06 15.82
N MET A 107 -10.31 14.89 15.89
CA MET A 107 -11.67 14.77 16.41
C MET A 107 -11.77 15.21 17.88
N TYR A 108 -10.75 14.93 18.69
CA TYR A 108 -10.64 15.43 20.06
C TYR A 108 -10.51 16.96 20.14
N LEU A 109 -9.69 17.58 19.29
CA LEU A 109 -9.52 19.04 19.22
C LEU A 109 -10.82 19.75 18.81
N VAL A 110 -11.55 19.19 17.85
CA VAL A 110 -12.88 19.69 17.45
C VAL A 110 -13.85 19.63 18.63
N PHE A 111 -13.88 18.52 19.37
CA PHE A 111 -14.73 18.38 20.56
C PHE A 111 -14.41 19.41 21.66
N ARG A 112 -13.13 19.79 21.80
CA ARG A 112 -12.67 20.84 22.72
C ARG A 112 -12.93 22.26 22.20
N GLY A 113 -13.37 22.44 20.96
CA GLY A 113 -13.60 23.74 20.33
C GLY A 113 -12.35 24.42 19.76
N TYR A 114 -11.20 23.73 19.69
CA TYR A 114 -9.97 24.28 19.11
C TYR A 114 -9.92 24.08 17.59
N THR A 115 -10.70 24.87 16.85
CA THR A 115 -10.89 24.73 15.40
C THR A 115 -9.62 24.94 14.57
N GLU A 116 -8.82 25.97 14.87
CA GLU A 116 -7.58 26.26 14.13
C GLU A 116 -6.56 25.12 14.27
N ALA A 117 -6.33 24.64 15.49
CA ALA A 117 -5.44 23.52 15.74
C ALA A 117 -5.95 22.22 15.10
N ALA A 118 -7.26 21.97 15.15
CA ALA A 118 -7.88 20.83 14.48
C ALA A 118 -7.63 20.84 12.96
N ASN A 119 -7.71 22.01 12.32
CA ASN A 119 -7.50 22.13 10.87
C ASN A 119 -6.07 21.76 10.46
N TRP A 120 -5.06 22.24 11.18
CA TRP A 120 -3.66 21.86 10.94
C TRP A 120 -3.41 20.37 11.11
N VAL A 121 -3.98 19.78 12.17
CA VAL A 121 -3.86 18.33 12.46
C VAL A 121 -4.60 17.50 11.39
N PHE A 122 -5.75 17.97 10.90
CA PHE A 122 -6.51 17.33 9.83
C PHE A 122 -5.73 17.29 8.51
N VAL A 123 -5.12 18.41 8.10
CA VAL A 123 -4.27 18.44 6.91
C VAL A 123 -3.06 17.50 7.08
N GLY A 124 -2.49 17.45 8.29
CA GLY A 124 -1.40 16.52 8.62
C GLY A 124 -1.81 15.04 8.51
N SER A 125 -3.01 14.67 8.98
CA SER A 125 -3.52 13.30 8.87
C SER A 125 -3.73 12.91 7.41
N MET A 126 -4.40 13.74 6.62
CA MET A 126 -4.60 13.51 5.19
C MET A 126 -3.27 13.39 4.43
N GLY A 127 -2.30 14.26 4.72
CA GLY A 127 -0.96 14.18 4.14
C GLY A 127 -0.26 12.86 4.45
N SER A 128 -0.31 12.41 5.71
CA SER A 128 0.25 11.11 6.11
C SER A 128 -0.44 9.94 5.41
N LEU A 129 -1.76 9.99 5.24
CA LEU A 129 -2.51 8.97 4.50
C LEU A 129 -2.10 8.91 3.03
N LEU A 130 -1.97 10.06 2.37
CA LEU A 130 -1.52 10.14 0.99
C LEU A 130 -0.12 9.56 0.82
N ILE A 131 0.80 9.85 1.75
CA ILE A 131 2.15 9.27 1.75
C ILE A 131 2.07 7.74 1.88
N ALA A 132 1.25 7.22 2.80
CA ALA A 132 1.06 5.78 2.95
C ALA A 132 0.55 5.12 1.65
N LEU A 133 -0.44 5.72 0.99
CA LEU A 133 -1.00 5.23 -0.27
C LEU A 133 0.00 5.32 -1.42
N ALA A 134 0.79 6.39 -1.50
CA ALA A 134 1.84 6.53 -2.50
C ALA A 134 2.90 5.42 -2.35
N ILE A 135 3.35 5.15 -1.12
CA ILE A 135 4.26 4.04 -0.82
C ILE A 135 3.62 2.70 -1.22
N SER A 136 2.32 2.52 -0.96
CA SER A 136 1.57 1.32 -1.38
C SER A 136 1.65 1.10 -2.89
N MET A 137 1.41 2.17 -3.66
CA MET A 137 1.45 2.12 -5.11
C MET A 137 2.85 1.77 -5.63
N PHE A 138 3.90 2.41 -5.09
CA PHE A 138 5.28 2.09 -5.45
C PHE A 138 5.66 0.66 -5.10
N GLU A 139 5.24 0.16 -3.94
CA GLU A 139 5.57 -1.20 -3.51
C GLU A 139 4.85 -2.27 -4.34
N ILE A 140 3.62 -2.01 -4.83
CA ILE A 140 2.96 -2.86 -5.83
C ILE A 140 3.78 -2.93 -7.12
N GLN A 141 4.25 -1.80 -7.65
CA GLN A 141 5.03 -1.81 -8.88
C GLN A 141 6.35 -2.58 -8.74
N ILE A 142 7.08 -2.34 -7.65
CA ILE A 142 8.35 -3.06 -7.35
C ILE A 142 8.07 -4.55 -7.17
N SER A 143 7.00 -4.90 -6.46
CA SER A 143 6.57 -6.28 -6.23
C SER A 143 6.34 -7.04 -7.53
N THR A 144 5.56 -6.44 -8.45
CA THR A 144 5.25 -7.07 -9.74
C THR A 144 6.50 -7.20 -10.60
N LYS A 145 7.32 -6.14 -10.69
CA LYS A 145 8.56 -6.15 -11.48
C LYS A 145 9.55 -7.20 -10.99
N ALA A 146 9.75 -7.30 -9.67
CA ALA A 146 10.63 -8.31 -9.08
C ALA A 146 10.15 -9.72 -9.39
N LEU A 147 8.84 -9.97 -9.28
CA LEU A 147 8.24 -11.28 -9.57
C LEU A 147 8.38 -11.66 -11.05
N THR A 148 8.12 -10.72 -11.97
CA THR A 148 8.28 -10.96 -13.41
C THR A 148 9.73 -11.25 -13.81
N LEU A 149 10.70 -10.55 -13.21
CA LEU A 149 12.12 -10.84 -13.44
C LEU A 149 12.49 -12.25 -12.95
N GLU A 150 12.03 -12.62 -11.76
CA GLU A 150 12.30 -13.93 -11.17
C GLU A 150 11.68 -15.09 -11.95
N LEU A 151 10.48 -14.91 -12.47
CA LEU A 151 9.80 -15.88 -13.36
C LEU A 151 10.47 -15.96 -14.74
N GLY A 152 10.90 -14.82 -15.30
CA GLY A 152 11.53 -14.76 -16.62
C GLY A 152 12.86 -15.50 -16.68
N ASP A 153 13.65 -15.48 -15.60
CA ASP A 153 14.88 -16.27 -15.49
C ASP A 153 14.59 -17.78 -15.54
N MET A 154 13.49 -18.23 -14.91
CA MET A 154 13.08 -19.64 -14.98
C MET A 154 12.58 -20.04 -16.37
N GLU A 155 11.86 -19.14 -17.06
CA GLU A 155 11.36 -19.39 -18.42
C GLU A 155 12.50 -19.49 -19.45
N GLN A 156 13.54 -18.68 -19.31
CA GLN A 156 14.73 -18.78 -20.17
C GLN A 156 15.50 -20.10 -19.97
N ILE A 157 15.62 -20.56 -18.72
CA ILE A 157 16.24 -21.87 -18.42
C ILE A 157 15.43 -23.00 -19.06
N TYR A 158 14.09 -22.96 -18.94
CA TYR A 158 13.21 -23.95 -19.55
C TYR A 158 13.34 -23.97 -21.08
N LYS A 159 13.31 -22.80 -21.73
CA LYS A 159 13.41 -22.67 -23.19
C LYS A 159 14.76 -23.15 -23.72
N LYS A 160 15.85 -22.85 -23.00
CA LYS A 160 17.21 -23.33 -23.34
C LYS A 160 17.35 -24.85 -23.20
N GLY A 161 16.73 -25.45 -22.18
CA GLY A 161 16.69 -26.90 -22.00
C GLY A 161 15.93 -27.63 -23.12
N SER A 162 14.78 -27.10 -23.53
CA SER A 162 13.99 -27.64 -24.65
C SER A 162 14.72 -27.52 -25.99
N SER A 163 15.39 -26.39 -26.27
CA SER A 163 16.17 -26.22 -27.50
C SER A 163 17.41 -27.12 -27.60
N SER A 164 18.07 -27.41 -26.46
CA SER A 164 19.17 -28.40 -26.45
C SER A 164 18.68 -29.83 -26.70
N LEU A 165 17.52 -30.21 -26.14
CA LEU A 165 16.89 -31.51 -26.40
C LEU A 165 16.54 -31.68 -27.88
N ASP A 166 15.95 -30.65 -28.49
CA ASP A 166 15.56 -30.64 -29.90
C ASP A 166 16.77 -30.74 -30.83
N PHE A 167 17.90 -30.13 -30.46
CA PHE A 167 19.15 -30.22 -31.22
C PHE A 167 19.81 -31.60 -31.13
N ILE A 168 19.75 -32.27 -29.97
CA ILE A 168 20.25 -33.64 -29.80
C ILE A 168 19.38 -34.62 -30.60
N PHE A 169 18.05 -34.52 -30.50
CA PHE A 169 17.14 -35.40 -31.23
C PHE A 169 17.31 -35.28 -32.74
N LYS A 170 17.51 -34.05 -33.26
CA LYS A 170 17.76 -33.81 -34.68
C LYS A 170 19.12 -34.32 -35.18
N LYS A 171 20.11 -34.45 -34.29
CA LYS A 171 21.43 -34.96 -34.65
C LYS A 171 21.46 -36.49 -34.76
N ASP A 172 20.66 -37.18 -33.95
CA ASP A 172 20.55 -38.63 -34.01
C ASP A 172 19.75 -39.07 -35.25
N SER A 173 18.68 -38.37 -35.63
CA SER A 173 17.93 -38.69 -36.86
C SER A 173 18.71 -38.52 -38.17
N LYS A 174 19.85 -37.81 -38.15
CA LYS A 174 20.68 -37.55 -39.35
C LYS A 174 21.85 -38.53 -39.49
N LYS A 175 22.08 -39.39 -38.49
CA LYS A 175 23.15 -40.40 -38.50
C LYS A 175 22.74 -41.74 -39.09
N ASP A 176 21.44 -41.94 -39.29
CA ASP A 176 20.89 -43.17 -39.86
C ASP A 176 20.68 -43.08 -41.40
N GLU A 177 21.05 -41.96 -42.03
CA GLU A 177 20.91 -41.70 -43.48
C GLU A 177 22.26 -41.62 -44.24
N GLU A 178 23.40 -41.92 -43.59
CA GLU A 178 24.74 -41.96 -44.22
C GLU A 178 25.37 -43.35 -44.08
#